data_AF-A0A1B6L7D2-F1
#
_entry.id   AF-A0A1B6L7D2-F1
#
_cell.length_a   1.000
_cell.length_b   1.000
_cell.length_c   1.000
_cell.angle_alpha   90.00
_cell.angle_beta   90.00
_cell.angle_gamma   90.00
#
_symmetry.space_group_name_H-M   'P 1'
#
loop_
_entity.id
_entity.type
_entity.pdbx_description
1 polymer ?
#
loop_
_entity_poly.entity_id
_entity_poly.type
_entity_poly.pdbx_seq_one_letter_code
_entity_poly.pdbx_strand_id
1 'polypeptide(L)'
;PCECGCRRLSGHRVLYHPADSRQQQDDYAINSYKRSALAYTSGNIAQELTPVSVPQKKGKPDVIVKEDEEFKRVNFEKFTNLATVFQKEGGTVTAGNASTLNDGAAACVLATADAVERLGLKPLARIVAFQDAATEPIDFPLAPAFAVPKLLEKTG
;
A
#
# COMPACT_ATOMS: atom_id res chain seq x y z
N PRO A 1 -21.84 19.61 6.42
CA PRO A 1 -22.10 18.15 6.39
C PRO A 1 -20.94 17.46 5.66
N CYS A 2 -19.92 17.03 6.41
CA CYS A 2 -18.79 16.28 5.85
C CYS A 2 -19.28 14.86 5.55
N GLU A 3 -19.67 14.61 4.30
CA GLU A 3 -19.81 13.25 3.80
C GLU A 3 -18.42 12.62 3.81
N CYS A 4 -18.17 11.78 4.81
CA CYS A 4 -17.11 10.78 4.75
C CYS A 4 -17.54 9.74 3.70
N GLY A 5 -17.55 10.15 2.43
CA GLY A 5 -17.84 9.29 1.29
C GLY A 5 -16.81 8.18 1.28
N CYS A 6 -17.28 6.94 1.20
CA CYS A 6 -16.45 5.76 1.03
C CYS A 6 -15.37 6.09 -0.03
N ARG A 7 -14.08 6.09 0.32
CA ARG A 7 -12.97 6.40 -0.62
C ARG A 7 -12.98 5.49 -1.87
N ARG A 8 -13.73 4.39 -1.79
CA ARG A 8 -14.00 3.42 -2.86
C ARG A 8 -14.96 3.97 -3.94
N LEU A 9 -15.82 4.94 -3.62
CA LEU A 9 -16.69 5.62 -4.58
C LEU A 9 -15.96 6.75 -5.33
N SER A 10 -15.02 7.45 -4.69
CA SER A 10 -14.18 8.44 -5.40
C SER A 10 -13.14 7.78 -6.32
N GLY A 11 -12.74 6.53 -6.03
CA GLY A 11 -11.93 5.72 -6.95
C GLY A 11 -12.58 5.49 -8.32
N HIS A 12 -13.90 5.74 -8.46
CA HIS A 12 -14.62 5.54 -9.72
C HIS A 12 -14.13 6.39 -10.88
N ARG A 13 -13.73 7.65 -10.66
CA ARG A 13 -13.39 8.54 -11.79
C ARG A 13 -11.95 8.34 -12.28
N VAL A 14 -11.01 8.01 -11.39
CA VAL A 14 -9.62 7.75 -11.79
C VAL A 14 -9.40 6.34 -12.32
N LEU A 15 -10.18 5.36 -11.88
CA LEU A 15 -10.25 4.03 -12.53
C LEU A 15 -11.06 4.08 -13.85
N TYR A 16 -11.55 5.27 -14.20
CA TYR A 16 -12.14 5.67 -15.49
C TYR A 16 -11.29 6.74 -16.19
N HIS A 17 -9.97 6.77 -15.97
CA HIS A 17 -9.15 7.30 -17.04
C HIS A 17 -9.37 6.37 -18.25
N PRO A 18 -9.80 6.86 -19.42
CA PRO A 18 -10.18 6.01 -20.56
C PRO A 18 -9.05 5.11 -21.10
N ALA A 19 -7.86 5.13 -20.48
CA ALA A 19 -6.69 4.35 -20.81
C ALA A 19 -6.48 3.09 -19.93
N ASP A 20 -7.19 2.94 -18.80
CA ASP A 20 -6.93 1.86 -17.83
C ASP A 20 -8.02 0.78 -17.87
N SER A 21 -7.82 -0.20 -18.75
CA SER A 21 -8.71 -1.35 -18.89
C SER A 21 -8.72 -2.24 -17.64
N ARG A 22 -9.83 -2.98 -17.45
CA ARG A 22 -9.93 -4.04 -16.43
C ARG A 22 -8.73 -5.00 -16.48
N GLN A 23 -8.29 -5.36 -17.68
CA GLN A 23 -7.17 -6.26 -17.88
C GLN A 23 -5.87 -5.70 -17.29
N GLN A 24 -5.56 -4.42 -17.56
CA GLN A 24 -4.36 -3.78 -17.03
C GLN A 24 -4.37 -3.70 -15.50
N GLN A 25 -5.54 -3.42 -14.91
CA GLN A 25 -5.69 -3.39 -13.44
C GLN A 25 -5.47 -4.78 -12.84
N ASP A 26 -6.02 -5.82 -13.45
CA ASP A 26 -5.83 -7.19 -13.00
C ASP A 26 -4.37 -7.64 -13.17
N ASP A 27 -3.73 -7.34 -14.31
CA ASP A 27 -2.32 -7.67 -14.55
C ASP A 27 -1.40 -6.96 -13.55
N TYR A 28 -1.68 -5.70 -13.24
CA TYR A 28 -0.94 -4.95 -12.22
C TYR A 28 -1.09 -5.61 -10.85
N ALA A 29 -2.31 -5.95 -10.45
CA ALA A 29 -2.56 -6.59 -9.15
C ALA A 29 -1.93 -7.98 -9.05
N ILE A 30 -2.03 -8.82 -10.09
CA ILE A 30 -1.36 -10.12 -10.18
C ILE A 30 0.15 -9.95 -10.03
N ASN A 31 0.74 -8.95 -10.70
CA ASN A 31 2.17 -8.65 -10.57
C ASN A 31 2.53 -8.16 -9.17
N SER A 32 1.65 -7.41 -8.50
CA SER A 32 1.81 -7.01 -7.10
C SER A 32 1.91 -8.25 -6.18
N TYR A 33 0.97 -9.18 -6.27
CA TYR A 33 1.00 -10.45 -5.52
C TYR A 33 2.29 -11.24 -5.77
N LYS A 34 2.73 -11.35 -7.03
CA LYS A 34 3.97 -12.05 -7.39
C LYS A 34 5.22 -11.38 -6.81
N ARG A 35 5.29 -10.04 -6.85
CA ARG A 35 6.41 -9.27 -6.29
C ARG A 35 6.47 -9.39 -4.77
N SER A 36 5.33 -9.33 -4.09
CA SER A 36 5.26 -9.55 -2.66
C SER A 36 5.73 -10.96 -2.29
N ALA A 37 5.24 -11.99 -2.97
CA ALA A 37 5.70 -13.36 -2.75
C ALA A 37 7.22 -13.51 -2.97
N LEU A 38 7.78 -12.85 -4.00
CA LEU A 38 9.21 -12.85 -4.26
C LEU A 38 10.01 -12.13 -3.16
N ALA A 39 9.52 -11.01 -2.62
CA ALA A 39 10.18 -10.28 -1.54
C ALA A 39 10.29 -11.12 -0.26
N TYR A 40 9.26 -11.93 0.03
CA TYR A 40 9.27 -12.89 1.13
C TYR A 40 10.21 -14.07 0.87
N THR A 41 10.14 -14.70 -0.31
CA THR A 41 10.99 -15.87 -0.61
C THR A 41 12.47 -15.54 -0.77
N SER A 42 12.79 -14.32 -1.22
CA SER A 42 14.17 -13.82 -1.30
C SER A 42 14.73 -13.32 0.03
N GLY A 43 13.87 -13.13 1.05
CA GLY A 43 14.27 -12.61 2.37
C GLY A 43 14.52 -11.10 2.42
N ASN A 44 14.29 -10.37 1.34
CA ASN A 44 14.58 -8.93 1.25
C ASN A 44 13.83 -8.09 2.29
N ILE A 45 12.59 -8.49 2.63
CA ILE A 45 11.74 -7.75 3.57
C ILE A 45 12.02 -8.12 5.05
N ALA A 46 12.84 -9.14 5.32
CA ALA A 46 13.00 -9.69 6.66
C ALA A 46 13.58 -8.68 7.67
N GLN A 47 14.38 -7.71 7.22
CA GLN A 47 14.97 -6.68 8.10
C GLN A 47 13.95 -5.63 8.56
N GLU A 48 12.82 -5.49 7.86
CA GLU A 48 11.78 -4.50 8.15
C GLU A 48 10.66 -5.08 9.05
N LEU A 49 10.57 -6.40 9.18
CA LEU A 49 9.51 -7.09 9.90
C LEU A 49 9.91 -7.43 11.33
N THR A 50 9.04 -7.09 12.29
CA THR A 50 9.14 -7.53 13.68
C THR A 50 8.00 -8.49 14.01
N PRO A 51 8.29 -9.75 14.40
CA PRO A 51 7.26 -10.70 14.80
C PRO A 51 6.38 -10.21 15.93
N VAL A 52 5.08 -10.47 15.84
CA VAL A 52 4.10 -10.12 16.87
C VAL A 52 3.58 -11.40 17.52
N SER A 53 3.68 -11.48 18.85
CA SER A 53 3.07 -12.55 19.64
C SER A 53 1.63 -12.19 19.97
N VAL A 54 0.69 -13.06 19.61
CA VAL A 54 -0.75 -12.90 19.87
C VAL A 54 -1.19 -13.90 20.94
N PRO A 55 -1.44 -13.45 22.18
CA PRO A 55 -1.89 -14.31 23.26
C PRO A 55 -3.19 -15.04 22.91
N GLN A 56 -3.22 -16.34 23.20
CA GLN A 56 -4.39 -17.18 22.98
C GLN A 56 -5.18 -17.41 24.27
N LYS A 57 -6.37 -17.99 24.15
CA LYS A 57 -7.17 -18.39 25.32
C LYS A 57 -6.39 -19.36 26.21
N LYS A 58 -6.68 -19.31 27.52
CA LYS A 58 -6.00 -20.09 28.58
C LYS A 58 -5.75 -21.54 28.16
N GLY A 59 -4.48 -21.96 28.19
CA GLY A 59 -4.05 -23.32 27.88
C GLY A 59 -3.56 -23.54 26.44
N LYS A 60 -3.66 -22.56 25.55
CA LYS A 60 -3.05 -22.61 24.21
C LYS A 60 -1.79 -21.74 24.13
N PRO A 61 -0.75 -22.16 23.40
CA PRO A 61 0.42 -21.33 23.17
C PRO A 61 0.07 -20.11 22.31
N ASP A 62 0.86 -19.05 22.45
CA ASP A 62 0.74 -17.84 21.65
C ASP A 62 0.93 -18.14 20.15
N VAL A 63 0.20 -17.40 19.31
CA VAL A 63 0.41 -17.42 17.86
C VAL A 63 1.42 -16.33 17.52
N ILE A 64 2.53 -16.72 16.90
CA ILE A 64 3.54 -15.75 16.43
C ILE A 64 3.24 -15.42 14.97
N VAL A 65 2.87 -14.18 14.70
CA VAL A 65 2.70 -13.64 13.35
C VAL A 65 4.05 -13.06 12.90
N LYS A 66 4.61 -13.60 11.80
CA LYS A 66 5.96 -13.23 11.30
C LYS A 66 5.96 -12.70 9.87
N GLU A 67 4.85 -12.83 9.16
CA GLU A 67 4.71 -12.52 7.74
C GLU A 67 3.35 -11.89 7.50
N ASP A 68 3.24 -11.09 6.44
CA ASP A 68 1.97 -10.57 6.00
C ASP A 68 1.04 -11.71 5.56
N GLU A 69 -0.26 -11.54 5.81
CA GLU A 69 -1.25 -12.57 5.52
C GLU A 69 -1.75 -12.50 4.08
N GLU A 70 -1.90 -11.29 3.53
CA GLU A 70 -2.71 -11.06 2.32
C GLU A 70 -2.09 -11.65 1.06
N PHE A 71 -0.77 -11.56 0.88
CA PHE A 71 -0.13 -11.97 -0.38
C PHE A 71 -0.28 -13.47 -0.67
N LYS A 72 -0.62 -14.28 0.33
CA LYS A 72 -0.90 -15.73 0.24
C LYS A 72 -2.35 -16.04 -0.14
N ARG A 73 -3.27 -15.07 0.00
CA ARG A 73 -4.72 -15.26 -0.14
C ARG A 73 -5.21 -14.92 -1.55
N VAL A 74 -4.50 -15.38 -2.58
CA VAL A 74 -4.83 -15.12 -3.99
C VAL A 74 -5.07 -16.40 -4.77
N ASN A 75 -6.10 -16.40 -5.62
CA ASN A 75 -6.32 -17.43 -6.63
C ASN A 75 -6.23 -16.79 -8.02
N PHE A 76 -5.11 -17.00 -8.69
CA PHE A 76 -4.84 -16.39 -10.00
C PHE A 76 -5.81 -16.84 -11.10
N GLU A 77 -6.30 -18.09 -11.05
CA GLU A 77 -7.25 -18.62 -12.05
C GLU A 77 -8.63 -17.95 -11.96
N LYS A 78 -9.03 -17.59 -10.73
CA LYS A 78 -10.32 -16.92 -10.48
C LYS A 78 -10.23 -15.40 -10.51
N PHE A 79 -9.03 -14.85 -10.57
CA PHE A 79 -8.77 -13.41 -10.41
C PHE A 79 -9.49 -12.56 -11.47
N THR A 80 -9.39 -12.96 -12.73
CA THR A 80 -10.02 -12.25 -13.86
C THR A 80 -11.55 -12.40 -13.87
N ASN A 81 -12.07 -13.45 -13.23
CA ASN A 81 -13.50 -13.74 -13.16
C ASN A 81 -14.21 -13.06 -11.97
N LEU A 82 -13.50 -12.27 -11.17
CA LEU A 82 -14.10 -11.56 -10.05
C LEU A 82 -15.09 -10.49 -10.54
N ALA A 83 -16.23 -10.42 -9.85
CA ALA A 83 -17.24 -9.41 -10.09
C ALA A 83 -16.75 -8.03 -9.62
N THR A 84 -17.24 -6.99 -10.29
CA THR A 84 -16.97 -5.60 -9.90
C THR A 84 -17.82 -5.24 -8.71
N VAL A 85 -17.18 -4.75 -7.64
CA VAL A 85 -17.85 -4.59 -6.33
C VAL A 85 -18.38 -3.18 -6.09
N PHE A 86 -17.93 -2.19 -6.88
CA PHE A 86 -18.29 -0.79 -6.69
C PHE A 86 -19.21 -0.25 -7.79
N GLN A 87 -19.18 -0.82 -8.98
CA GLN A 87 -19.99 -0.39 -10.12
C GLN A 87 -20.56 -1.60 -10.84
N LYS A 88 -21.88 -1.60 -11.06
CA LYS A 88 -22.61 -2.71 -11.69
C LYS A 88 -22.38 -2.80 -13.19
N GLU A 89 -22.35 -1.66 -13.88
CA GLU A 89 -22.21 -1.59 -15.34
C GLU A 89 -20.93 -0.83 -15.72
N GLY A 90 -20.09 -1.44 -16.56
CA GLY A 90 -18.83 -0.82 -17.01
C GLY A 90 -17.75 -0.68 -15.92
N GLY A 91 -17.90 -1.36 -14.79
CA GLY A 91 -16.90 -1.33 -13.71
C GLY A 91 -15.61 -2.06 -14.09
N THR A 92 -14.49 -1.60 -13.53
CA THR A 92 -13.16 -2.22 -13.70
C THR A 92 -12.58 -2.74 -12.38
N VAL A 93 -13.11 -2.29 -11.25
CA VAL A 93 -12.56 -2.53 -9.92
C VAL A 93 -13.19 -3.74 -9.26
N THR A 94 -12.35 -4.66 -8.79
CA THR A 94 -12.75 -5.90 -8.11
C THR A 94 -12.13 -6.00 -6.72
N ALA A 95 -12.58 -6.97 -5.93
CA ALA A 95 -11.94 -7.28 -4.65
C ALA A 95 -10.49 -7.77 -4.80
N GLY A 96 -10.10 -8.29 -5.97
CA GLY A 96 -8.73 -8.76 -6.19
C GLY A 96 -7.76 -7.65 -6.58
N ASN A 97 -8.22 -6.67 -7.37
CA ASN A 97 -7.37 -5.56 -7.84
C ASN A 97 -7.41 -4.30 -6.95
N ALA A 98 -8.31 -4.26 -5.97
CA ALA A 98 -8.33 -3.24 -4.94
C ALA A 98 -7.55 -3.68 -3.69
N SER A 99 -7.06 -2.72 -2.90
CA SER A 99 -6.44 -2.99 -1.60
C SER A 99 -7.47 -3.57 -0.61
N THR A 100 -7.04 -4.53 0.21
CA THR A 100 -7.88 -5.13 1.25
C THR A 100 -7.97 -4.24 2.50
N LEU A 101 -8.76 -4.67 3.49
CA LEU A 101 -8.76 -4.07 4.82
C LEU A 101 -7.71 -4.80 5.64
N ASN A 102 -6.76 -4.07 6.20
CA ASN A 102 -5.60 -4.64 6.89
C ASN A 102 -5.38 -3.94 8.23
N ASP A 103 -4.82 -4.68 9.18
CA ASP A 103 -4.36 -4.18 10.47
C ASP A 103 -2.83 -4.25 10.51
N GLY A 104 -2.18 -3.15 10.90
CA GLY A 104 -0.71 -3.06 10.96
C GLY A 104 -0.20 -1.73 11.51
N ALA A 105 1.08 -1.70 11.86
CA ALA A 105 1.76 -0.50 12.32
C ALA A 105 3.21 -0.46 11.79
N ALA A 106 3.72 0.74 11.57
CA ALA A 106 5.12 0.98 11.21
C ALA A 106 5.68 2.12 12.05
N ALA A 107 6.97 2.09 12.35
CA ALA A 107 7.67 3.12 13.10
C ALA A 107 9.03 3.41 12.47
N CYS A 108 9.45 4.68 12.52
CA CYS A 108 10.80 5.09 12.15
C CYS A 108 11.39 5.95 13.26
N VAL A 109 12.69 5.83 13.48
CA VAL A 109 13.44 6.69 14.43
C VAL A 109 14.11 7.79 13.65
N LEU A 110 13.80 9.03 14.00
CA LEU A 110 14.38 10.22 13.40
C LEU A 110 15.39 10.86 14.35
N ALA A 111 16.52 11.30 13.80
CA ALA A 111 17.56 12.01 14.54
C ALA A 111 18.14 13.12 13.66
N THR A 112 18.59 14.21 14.29
CA THR A 112 19.37 15.24 13.62
C THR A 112 20.79 14.73 13.34
N ALA A 113 21.49 15.35 12.38
CA ALA A 113 22.90 15.02 12.09
C ALA A 113 23.77 15.13 13.36
N ASP A 114 23.62 16.21 14.12
CA ASP A 114 24.34 16.41 15.38
C ASP A 114 24.08 15.30 16.42
N ALA A 115 22.83 14.81 16.51
CA ALA A 115 22.49 13.72 17.41
C ALA A 115 23.10 12.39 16.96
N VAL A 116 23.14 12.16 15.65
CA VAL A 116 23.78 10.98 15.05
C VAL A 116 25.27 10.98 15.36
N GLU A 117 25.97 12.11 15.19
CA GLU A 117 27.40 12.25 15.50
C GLU A 117 27.67 12.10 17.00
N ARG A 118 26.93 12.84 17.84
CA ARG A 118 27.09 12.82 19.31
C ARG A 118 26.86 11.44 19.92
N LEU A 119 25.95 10.65 19.36
CA LEU A 119 25.60 9.32 19.86
C LEU A 119 26.31 8.18 19.11
N GLY A 120 27.15 8.49 18.11
CA GLY A 120 27.85 7.48 17.31
C GLY A 120 26.92 6.55 16.52
N LEU A 121 25.77 7.04 16.07
CA LEU A 121 24.78 6.25 15.33
C LEU A 121 25.18 6.11 13.85
N LYS A 122 24.73 5.02 13.21
CA LYS A 122 24.88 4.84 11.75
C LYS A 122 23.56 5.20 11.06
N PRO A 123 23.48 6.32 10.31
CA PRO A 123 22.25 6.69 9.60
C PRO A 123 21.98 5.74 8.42
N LEU A 124 20.71 5.40 8.20
CA LEU A 124 20.27 4.55 7.08
C LEU A 124 19.92 5.37 5.82
N ALA A 125 19.31 6.54 6.02
CA ALA A 125 18.87 7.44 4.97
C ALA A 125 18.81 8.88 5.49
N ARG A 126 18.65 9.84 4.58
CA ARG A 126 18.43 11.26 4.88
C ARG A 126 17.14 11.73 4.23
N ILE A 127 16.27 12.38 4.99
CA ILE A 127 15.09 13.06 4.45
C ILE A 127 15.57 14.32 3.72
N VAL A 128 15.45 14.34 2.40
CA VAL A 128 15.90 15.48 1.57
C VAL A 128 14.83 16.57 1.52
N ALA A 129 13.60 16.18 1.18
CA ALA A 129 12.43 17.05 1.15
C ALA A 129 11.15 16.19 1.18
N PHE A 130 10.03 16.86 1.43
CA PHE A 130 8.68 16.33 1.25
C PHE A 130 7.83 17.40 0.55
N GLN A 131 6.72 16.96 -0.05
CA GLN A 131 5.80 17.83 -0.76
C GLN A 131 4.37 17.30 -0.66
N ASP A 132 3.43 18.21 -0.40
CA ASP A 132 2.00 17.93 -0.41
C ASP A 132 1.36 18.42 -1.71
N ALA A 133 0.30 17.75 -2.13
CA ALA A 133 -0.59 18.24 -3.18
C ALA A 133 -2.03 17.87 -2.85
N ALA A 134 -2.96 18.74 -3.25
CA ALA A 134 -4.38 18.51 -3.10
C ALA A 134 -5.06 18.65 -4.46
N THR A 135 -6.11 17.87 -4.65
CA THR A 135 -7.03 17.90 -5.78
C THR A 135 -8.46 17.90 -5.25
N GLU A 136 -9.45 17.97 -6.14
CA GLU A 136 -10.83 17.70 -5.75
C GLU A 136 -10.94 16.33 -5.07
N PRO A 137 -11.76 16.15 -4.03
CA PRO A 137 -11.82 14.89 -3.27
C PRO A 137 -12.09 13.64 -4.13
N ILE A 138 -12.80 13.81 -5.25
CA ILE A 138 -13.07 12.73 -6.21
C ILE A 138 -11.82 12.34 -7.03
N ASP A 139 -10.89 13.27 -7.25
CA ASP A 139 -9.68 13.10 -8.05
C ASP A 139 -8.44 12.84 -7.19
N PHE A 140 -8.63 12.39 -5.94
CA PHE A 140 -7.54 12.11 -5.00
C PHE A 140 -6.45 11.15 -5.54
N PRO A 141 -6.75 10.14 -6.38
CA PRO A 141 -5.71 9.25 -6.89
C PRO A 141 -4.72 9.95 -7.84
N LEU A 142 -5.08 11.12 -8.38
CA LEU A 142 -4.17 11.94 -9.19
C LEU A 142 -3.27 12.85 -8.36
N ALA A 143 -3.58 13.08 -7.07
CA ALA A 143 -2.80 13.98 -6.22
C ALA A 143 -1.29 13.67 -6.19
N PRO A 144 -0.84 12.39 -6.16
CA PRO A 144 0.59 12.07 -6.24
C PRO A 144 1.27 12.56 -7.52
N ALA A 145 0.57 12.54 -8.66
CA ALA A 145 1.12 13.02 -9.94
C ALA A 145 1.37 14.54 -9.96
N PHE A 146 0.68 15.30 -9.09
CA PHE A 146 0.94 16.73 -8.89
C PHE A 146 2.00 17.00 -7.82
N ALA A 147 2.15 16.12 -6.82
CA ALA A 147 3.12 16.27 -5.75
C ALA A 147 4.55 15.99 -6.23
N VAL A 148 4.74 14.90 -6.99
CA VAL A 148 6.07 14.42 -7.38
C VAL A 148 6.86 15.44 -8.23
N PRO A 149 6.32 16.04 -9.31
CA PRO A 149 7.07 17.02 -10.09
C PRO A 149 7.50 18.24 -9.28
N LYS A 150 6.63 18.73 -8.39
CA LYS A 150 6.93 19.86 -7.49
C LYS A 150 8.01 19.51 -6.46
N LEU A 151 8.02 18.25 -5.99
CA LEU A 151 9.08 17.76 -5.11
C LEU A 151 10.42 17.76 -5.85
N LEU A 152 10.45 17.23 -7.08
CA LEU A 152 11.64 17.18 -7.91
C LEU A 152 12.16 18.59 -8.23
N GLU A 153 11.31 19.51 -8.68
CA GLU A 153 11.70 20.91 -8.93
C GLU A 153 12.35 21.58 -7.71
N LYS A 154 11.90 21.25 -6.50
CA LYS A 154 12.47 21.76 -5.24
C LYS A 154 13.82 21.11 -4.90
N THR A 155 14.07 19.88 -5.34
CA THR A 155 15.26 19.10 -4.97
C THR A 155 16.31 18.97 -6.08
N GLY A 156 16.01 19.38 -7.31
CA GLY A 156 16.86 19.28 -8.50
C GLY A 156 16.60 18.03 -9.33
#